data_AF-W2S0J6-F1
#
_entry.id   AF-W2S0J6-F1
#
_cell.length_a   1.000
_cell.length_b   1.000
_cell.length_c   1.000
_cell.angle_alpha   90.00
_cell.angle_beta   90.00
_cell.angle_gamma   90.00
#
_symmetry.space_group_name_H-M   'P 1'
#
loop_
_entity.id
_entity.type
_entity.pdbx_description
1 polymer ?
#
loop_
_entity_poly.entity_id
_entity_poly.type
_entity_poly.pdbx_seq_one_letter_code
_entity_poly.pdbx_strand_id
1 'polypeptide(L)'
;MSIFPEKNVPQCEEILGYQFNDKSLCASALNASGTNHILHGTIIKPNKRLATYGDTAMTQLMCAKWLDTDRTLGDWADIRSTTLASKNLGEIGTSAGIDKAAVFSGGTTTVSDKMMASVVQAIMGAVHLDAGMHAEQVLGTAMSKIGLENSLLQPESAGISTETGGLGQGQNGQDRGKSA
;
A
#
# COMPACT_ATOMS: atom_id res chain seq x y z
N MET A 1 29.20 3.36 15.94
CA MET A 1 27.75 3.04 15.95
C MET A 1 27.06 4.26 16.55
N SER A 2 26.14 4.89 15.84
CA SER A 2 25.46 6.12 16.30
C SER A 2 24.10 5.82 16.91
N ILE A 3 23.55 6.75 17.67
CA ILE A 3 22.21 6.62 18.28
C ILE A 3 21.15 6.79 17.19
N PHE A 4 20.11 5.96 17.22
CA PHE A 4 18.93 6.12 16.38
C PHE A 4 18.03 7.23 16.97
N PRO A 5 17.53 8.19 16.18
CA PRO A 5 16.71 9.27 16.71
C PRO A 5 15.33 8.76 17.18
N GLU A 6 15.03 8.91 18.47
CA GLU A 6 13.81 8.35 19.08
C GLU A 6 12.51 8.87 18.46
N LYS A 7 12.49 10.13 17.99
CA LYS A 7 11.32 10.76 17.37
C LYS A 7 10.89 10.11 16.04
N ASN A 8 11.80 9.40 15.38
CA ASN A 8 11.56 8.92 14.02
C ASN A 8 10.53 7.78 13.98
N VAL A 9 10.48 6.93 15.01
CA VAL A 9 9.47 5.86 15.09
C VAL A 9 8.06 6.46 15.24
N PRO A 10 7.76 7.32 16.24
CA PRO A 10 6.45 7.96 16.34
C PRO A 10 6.02 8.71 15.08
N GLN A 11 6.93 9.40 14.39
CA GLN A 11 6.63 10.09 13.14
C GLN A 11 6.20 9.12 12.02
N CYS A 12 6.88 7.99 11.90
CA CYS A 12 6.50 6.94 10.95
C CYS A 12 5.12 6.35 11.30
N GLU A 13 4.87 6.08 12.58
CA GLU A 13 3.59 5.55 13.06
C GLU A 13 2.42 6.50 12.76
N GLU A 14 2.63 7.80 12.91
CA GLU A 14 1.66 8.84 12.56
C GLU A 14 1.34 8.86 11.06
N ILE A 15 2.37 8.84 10.20
CA ILE A 15 2.21 8.81 8.74
C ILE A 15 1.40 7.58 8.30
N LEU A 16 1.68 6.42 8.88
CA LEU A 16 1.02 5.16 8.52
C LEU A 16 -0.34 4.98 9.19
N GLY A 17 -0.63 5.71 10.27
CA GLY A 17 -1.76 5.41 11.15
C GLY A 17 -1.64 4.01 11.78
N TYR A 18 -0.42 3.52 12.00
CA TYR A 18 -0.12 2.17 12.51
C TYR A 18 0.86 2.26 13.67
N GLN A 19 0.53 1.66 14.81
CA GLN A 19 1.45 1.55 15.94
C GLN A 19 2.13 0.18 15.94
N PHE A 20 3.46 0.18 15.87
CA PHE A 20 4.25 -1.04 15.94
C PHE A 20 4.23 -1.62 17.34
N ASN A 21 4.10 -2.94 17.44
CA ASN A 21 4.35 -3.69 18.66
C ASN A 21 5.86 -3.71 18.96
N ASP A 22 6.69 -3.97 17.94
CA ASP A 22 8.15 -3.87 18.02
C ASP A 22 8.68 -2.57 17.41
N LYS A 23 9.00 -1.59 18.27
CA LYS A 23 9.56 -0.30 17.83
C LYS A 23 10.92 -0.43 17.16
N SER A 24 11.70 -1.47 17.50
CA SER A 24 13.02 -1.71 16.90
C SER A 24 12.92 -2.18 15.45
N LEU A 25 11.80 -2.80 15.09
CA LEU A 25 11.49 -3.21 13.72
C LEU A 25 11.20 -2.00 12.84
N CYS A 26 10.38 -1.05 13.32
CA CYS A 26 10.15 0.24 12.66
C CYS A 26 11.46 1.03 12.50
N ALA A 27 12.26 1.13 13.57
CA ALA A 27 13.55 1.80 13.52
C ALA A 27 14.50 1.14 12.49
N SER A 28 14.50 -0.19 12.39
CA SER A 28 15.31 -0.92 11.40
C SER A 28 14.85 -0.64 9.96
N ALA A 29 13.55 -0.47 9.73
CA ALA A 29 13.02 -0.08 8.43
C ALA A 29 13.42 1.34 8.01
N LEU A 30 13.43 2.27 8.97
CA LEU A 30 13.83 3.66 8.78
C LEU A 30 15.35 3.85 8.63
N ASN A 31 16.15 2.84 8.99
CA ASN A 31 17.61 2.91 8.90
C ASN A 31 18.13 2.66 7.47
N ALA A 32 18.18 3.71 6.66
CA ALA A 32 18.76 3.72 5.33
C ALA A 32 20.24 4.16 5.29
N SER A 33 20.90 4.29 6.45
CA SER A 33 22.27 4.80 6.53
C SER A 33 23.33 3.83 6.02
N GLY A 34 22.96 2.54 5.90
CA GLY A 34 23.88 1.45 5.59
C GLY A 34 24.75 1.01 6.78
N THR A 35 24.55 1.59 7.95
CA THR A 35 25.31 1.26 9.17
C THR A 35 24.38 0.93 10.34
N ASN A 36 24.90 0.24 11.36
CA ASN A 36 24.12 -0.06 12.55
C ASN A 36 23.96 1.18 13.44
N HIS A 37 22.80 1.29 14.08
CA HIS A 37 22.51 2.27 15.13
C HIS A 37 22.13 1.56 16.44
N ILE A 38 22.00 2.34 17.53
CA ILE A 38 21.50 1.85 18.83
C ILE A 38 20.22 2.62 19.20
N LEU A 39 19.20 1.88 19.65
CA LEU A 39 18.00 2.42 20.29
C LEU A 39 17.74 1.62 21.57
N HIS A 40 17.78 2.28 22.73
CA HIS A 40 17.56 1.66 24.06
C HIS A 40 18.35 0.36 24.29
N GLY A 41 19.61 0.32 23.83
CA GLY A 41 20.49 -0.86 23.97
C GLY A 41 20.31 -1.93 22.89
N THR A 42 19.32 -1.80 22.01
CA THR A 42 19.08 -2.69 20.87
C THR A 42 19.83 -2.20 19.62
N ILE A 43 20.45 -3.14 18.91
CA ILE A 43 21.11 -2.85 17.61
C ILE A 43 20.05 -2.73 16.52
N ILE A 44 19.98 -1.54 15.91
CA ILE A 44 19.12 -1.24 14.77
C ILE A 44 19.91 -1.47 13.48
N LYS A 45 19.48 -2.46 12.70
CA LYS A 45 20.17 -2.91 11.48
C LYS A 45 19.75 -2.09 10.25
N PRO A 46 20.57 -2.03 9.19
CA PRO A 46 20.19 -1.40 7.93
C PRO A 46 18.97 -2.08 7.29
N ASN A 47 18.15 -1.28 6.62
CA ASN A 47 16.82 -1.65 6.16
C ASN A 47 16.78 -2.64 4.97
N LYS A 48 17.91 -2.92 4.30
CA LYS A 48 17.90 -3.64 3.01
C LYS A 48 17.25 -5.01 3.05
N ARG A 49 17.39 -5.76 4.14
CA ARG A 49 16.73 -7.06 4.29
C ARG A 49 15.22 -6.92 4.42
N LEU A 50 14.75 -5.93 5.20
CA LEU A 50 13.33 -5.62 5.32
C LEU A 50 12.76 -5.11 4.00
N ALA A 51 13.54 -4.33 3.24
CA ALA A 51 13.14 -3.84 1.92
C ALA A 51 12.86 -4.99 0.94
N THR A 52 13.78 -5.97 0.85
CA THR A 52 13.57 -7.16 0.01
C THR A 52 12.32 -7.95 0.42
N TYR A 53 12.10 -8.12 1.72
CA TYR A 53 10.91 -8.79 2.23
C TYR A 53 9.63 -8.03 1.89
N GLY A 54 9.61 -6.71 2.14
CA GLY A 54 8.43 -5.88 1.89
C GLY A 54 8.08 -5.74 0.41
N ASP A 55 9.07 -5.71 -0.49
CA ASP A 55 8.83 -5.78 -1.93
C ASP A 55 8.05 -7.04 -2.33
N THR A 56 8.44 -8.19 -1.75
CA THR A 56 7.76 -9.47 -1.95
C THR A 56 6.36 -9.45 -1.37
N ALA A 57 6.19 -8.95 -0.14
CA ALA A 57 4.90 -8.88 0.54
C ALA A 57 3.89 -7.97 -0.19
N MET A 58 4.32 -6.78 -0.63
CA MET A 58 3.48 -5.88 -1.43
C MET A 58 3.11 -6.51 -2.77
N THR A 59 4.06 -7.14 -3.45
CA THR A 59 3.81 -7.84 -4.72
C THR A 59 2.80 -8.96 -4.52
N GLN A 60 2.93 -9.77 -3.47
CA GLN A 60 2.01 -10.84 -3.14
C GLN A 60 0.60 -10.30 -2.89
N LEU A 61 0.45 -9.26 -2.06
CA LEU A 61 -0.85 -8.67 -1.75
C LEU A 61 -1.52 -8.11 -3.01
N MET A 62 -0.79 -7.37 -3.85
CA MET A 62 -1.34 -6.84 -5.10
C MET A 62 -1.67 -7.94 -6.10
N CYS A 63 -0.88 -9.01 -6.14
CA CYS A 63 -1.15 -10.18 -6.98
C CYS A 63 -2.43 -10.90 -6.52
N ALA A 64 -2.63 -11.07 -5.21
CA ALA A 64 -3.85 -11.65 -4.65
C ALA A 64 -5.07 -10.81 -5.05
N LYS A 65 -5.00 -9.48 -4.91
CA LYS A 65 -6.07 -8.57 -5.38
C LYS A 65 -6.32 -8.70 -6.89
N TRP A 66 -5.28 -8.86 -7.69
CA TRP A 66 -5.42 -9.05 -9.13
C TRP A 66 -6.12 -10.37 -9.49
N LEU A 67 -5.85 -11.45 -8.75
CA LEU A 67 -6.52 -12.74 -8.95
C LEU A 67 -8.04 -12.67 -8.73
N ASP A 68 -8.51 -11.72 -7.94
CA ASP A 68 -9.93 -11.46 -7.70
C ASP A 68 -10.58 -10.56 -8.78
N THR A 69 -9.88 -10.29 -9.88
CA THR A 69 -10.36 -9.47 -11.01
C THR A 69 -10.34 -10.26 -12.32
N ASP A 70 -11.10 -9.80 -13.32
CA ASP A 70 -11.06 -10.34 -14.70
C ASP A 70 -9.91 -9.74 -15.55
N ARG A 71 -8.89 -9.14 -14.92
CA ARG A 71 -7.78 -8.47 -15.60
C ARG A 71 -6.78 -9.47 -16.18
N THR A 72 -6.17 -9.09 -17.29
CA THR A 72 -5.22 -9.95 -18.01
C THR A 72 -3.85 -10.04 -17.32
N LEU A 73 -3.03 -11.00 -17.74
CA LEU A 73 -1.63 -11.06 -17.31
C LEU A 73 -0.83 -9.82 -17.77
N GLY A 74 -1.22 -9.21 -18.90
CA GLY A 74 -0.65 -7.95 -19.36
C GLY A 74 -0.92 -6.81 -18.38
N ASP A 75 -2.18 -6.69 -17.94
CA ASP A 75 -2.56 -5.70 -16.92
C ASP A 75 -1.77 -5.91 -15.63
N TRP A 76 -1.58 -7.15 -15.18
CA TRP A 76 -0.74 -7.43 -14.00
C TRP A 76 0.71 -6.97 -14.18
N ALA A 77 1.31 -7.26 -15.36
CA ALA A 77 2.67 -6.83 -15.65
C ALA A 77 2.80 -5.29 -15.60
N ASP A 78 1.81 -4.57 -16.11
CA ASP A 78 1.74 -3.11 -16.09
C ASP A 78 1.51 -2.58 -14.67
N ILE A 79 0.54 -3.12 -13.92
CA ILE A 79 0.26 -2.76 -12.52
C ILE A 79 1.53 -2.91 -11.67
N ARG A 80 2.19 -4.07 -11.75
CA ARG A 80 3.42 -4.33 -11.00
C ARG A 80 4.54 -3.39 -11.39
N SER A 81 4.76 -3.19 -12.70
CA SER A 81 5.88 -2.39 -13.21
C SER A 81 5.68 -0.88 -13.06
N THR A 82 4.46 -0.41 -12.83
CA THR A 82 4.16 1.01 -12.62
C THR A 82 3.99 1.34 -11.13
N THR A 83 3.16 0.59 -10.40
CA THR A 83 2.85 0.89 -9.00
C THR A 83 4.01 0.56 -8.06
N LEU A 84 4.72 -0.55 -8.30
CA LEU A 84 5.86 -0.96 -7.45
C LEU A 84 7.22 -0.50 -8.02
N ALA A 85 7.22 0.34 -9.05
CA ALA A 85 8.46 0.94 -9.56
C ALA A 85 9.14 1.80 -8.49
N SER A 86 10.47 1.74 -8.43
CA SER A 86 11.24 2.57 -7.49
C SER A 86 10.97 4.07 -7.65
N LYS A 87 10.68 4.55 -8.87
CA LYS A 87 10.28 5.94 -9.13
C LYS A 87 9.00 6.28 -8.38
N ASN A 88 7.93 5.50 -8.58
CA ASN A 88 6.64 5.71 -7.92
C ASN A 88 6.75 5.59 -6.40
N LEU A 89 7.42 4.54 -5.90
CA LEU A 89 7.63 4.36 -4.45
C LEU A 89 8.45 5.49 -3.83
N GLY A 90 9.43 6.04 -4.57
CA GLY A 90 10.22 7.18 -4.11
C GLY A 90 9.41 8.47 -4.02
N GLU A 91 8.59 8.74 -5.05
CA GLU A 91 7.67 9.88 -5.09
C GLU A 91 6.61 9.80 -3.97
N ILE A 92 6.00 8.63 -3.77
CA ILE A 92 5.05 8.37 -2.69
C ILE A 92 5.71 8.57 -1.32
N GLY A 93 6.87 7.96 -1.10
CA GLY A 93 7.56 8.06 0.18
C GLY A 93 7.91 9.49 0.56
N THR A 94 8.35 10.29 -0.40
CA THR A 94 8.65 11.71 -0.21
C THR A 94 7.37 12.51 0.05
N SER A 95 6.32 12.27 -0.75
CA SER A 95 5.04 13.00 -0.63
C SER A 95 4.33 12.72 0.70
N ALA A 96 4.45 11.49 1.22
CA ALA A 96 3.93 11.09 2.52
C ALA A 96 4.77 11.62 3.70
N GLY A 97 5.93 12.25 3.44
CA GLY A 97 6.82 12.78 4.48
C GLY A 97 7.67 11.73 5.19
N ILE A 98 7.81 10.52 4.64
CA ILE A 98 8.61 9.43 5.22
C ILE A 98 10.11 9.78 5.19
N ASP A 99 10.54 10.58 4.21
CA ASP A 99 11.90 11.12 4.11
C ASP A 99 12.36 11.81 5.40
N LYS A 100 11.43 12.46 6.12
CA LYS A 100 11.69 13.17 7.39
C LYS A 100 11.89 12.22 8.57
N ALA A 101 11.35 11.01 8.50
CA ALA A 101 11.49 9.97 9.53
C ALA A 101 12.66 9.00 9.23
N ALA A 102 13.13 8.94 7.99
CA ALA A 102 14.22 8.05 7.60
C ALA A 102 15.60 8.58 8.07
N VAL A 103 16.51 7.66 8.36
CA VAL A 103 17.91 7.97 8.70
C VAL A 103 18.79 7.58 7.53
N PHE A 104 19.41 8.57 6.90
CA PHE A 104 20.37 8.37 5.80
C PHE A 104 21.81 8.50 6.29
N SER A 105 22.76 8.13 5.43
CA SER A 105 24.19 8.28 5.77
C SER A 105 24.55 9.75 5.83
N GLY A 106 25.50 10.14 6.70
CA GLY A 106 25.86 11.55 6.92
C GLY A 106 26.42 12.28 5.69
N GLY A 107 26.84 11.54 4.65
CA GLY A 107 27.26 12.10 3.36
C GLY A 107 26.15 12.19 2.31
N THR A 108 24.91 11.77 2.64
CA THR A 108 23.77 11.86 1.72
C THR A 108 23.27 13.30 1.69
N THR A 109 23.53 14.02 0.60
CA THR A 109 23.03 15.38 0.38
C THR A 109 21.70 15.42 -0.34
N THR A 110 21.41 14.39 -1.15
CA THR A 110 20.17 14.25 -1.90
C THR A 110 19.67 12.81 -1.77
N VAL A 111 18.40 12.64 -1.37
CA VAL A 111 17.74 11.34 -1.33
C VAL A 111 17.22 11.02 -2.74
N SER A 112 17.67 9.90 -3.31
CA SER A 112 17.17 9.42 -4.60
C SER A 112 15.89 8.61 -4.46
N ASP A 113 15.09 8.52 -5.52
CA ASP A 113 13.90 7.67 -5.57
C ASP A 113 14.19 6.23 -5.17
N LYS A 114 15.34 5.68 -5.58
CA LYS A 114 15.75 4.32 -5.22
C LYS A 114 16.02 4.15 -3.72
N MET A 115 16.60 5.17 -3.08
CA MET A 115 16.82 5.15 -1.64
C MET A 115 15.48 5.24 -0.89
N MET A 116 14.61 6.16 -1.33
CA MET A 116 13.30 6.35 -0.72
C MET A 116 12.39 5.13 -0.93
N ALA A 117 12.36 4.56 -2.13
CA ALA A 117 11.66 3.31 -2.42
C ALA A 117 12.10 2.17 -1.50
N SER A 118 13.40 2.04 -1.25
CA SER A 118 13.93 1.04 -0.33
C SER A 118 13.46 1.26 1.11
N VAL A 119 13.23 2.49 1.54
CA VAL A 119 12.66 2.80 2.86
C VAL A 119 11.17 2.42 2.89
N VAL A 120 10.40 2.80 1.85
CA VAL A 120 8.98 2.43 1.74
C VAL A 120 8.81 0.92 1.77
N GLN A 121 9.57 0.19 0.95
CA GLN A 121 9.58 -1.27 0.95
C GLN A 121 9.92 -1.83 2.34
N ALA A 122 10.92 -1.27 3.02
CA ALA A 122 11.31 -1.76 4.34
C ALA A 122 10.24 -1.51 5.40
N ILE A 123 9.57 -0.36 5.36
CA ILE A 123 8.45 -0.04 6.26
C ILE A 123 7.31 -1.01 6.03
N MET A 124 6.93 -1.26 4.77
CA MET A 124 5.87 -2.22 4.44
C MET A 124 6.23 -3.64 4.88
N GLY A 125 7.51 -4.03 4.73
CA GLY A 125 8.01 -5.29 5.27
C GLY A 125 7.93 -5.37 6.79
N ALA A 126 8.26 -4.29 7.49
CA ALA A 126 8.15 -4.20 8.95
C ALA A 126 6.69 -4.27 9.40
N VAL A 127 5.77 -3.54 8.77
CA VAL A 127 4.32 -3.59 9.06
C VAL A 127 3.80 -5.01 8.89
N HIS A 128 4.12 -5.65 7.77
CA HIS A 128 3.67 -7.01 7.48
C HIS A 128 4.17 -8.03 8.52
N LEU A 129 5.43 -7.92 8.97
CA LEU A 129 5.97 -8.79 10.01
C LEU A 129 5.36 -8.53 11.39
N ASP A 130 5.20 -7.25 11.76
CA ASP A 130 4.69 -6.84 13.08
C ASP A 130 3.22 -7.21 13.28
N ALA A 131 2.42 -7.21 12.20
CA ALA A 131 0.99 -7.51 12.22
C ALA A 131 0.65 -9.01 12.36
N GLY A 132 1.63 -9.92 12.18
CA GLY A 132 1.45 -11.36 12.37
C GLY A 132 0.30 -11.95 11.55
N MET A 133 -0.73 -12.49 12.21
CA MET A 133 -1.86 -13.14 11.53
C MET A 133 -2.73 -12.17 10.70
N HIS A 134 -2.62 -10.86 10.92
CA HIS A 134 -3.38 -9.83 10.20
C HIS A 134 -2.56 -9.11 9.12
N ALA A 135 -1.42 -9.70 8.72
CA ALA A 135 -0.42 -9.05 7.88
C ALA A 135 -0.97 -8.47 6.58
N GLU A 136 -1.81 -9.21 5.84
CA GLU A 136 -2.36 -8.76 4.56
C GLU A 136 -3.30 -7.55 4.71
N GLN A 137 -4.20 -7.59 5.70
CA GLN A 137 -5.16 -6.51 5.96
C GLN A 137 -4.45 -5.23 6.43
N VAL A 138 -3.50 -5.37 7.36
CA VAL A 138 -2.76 -4.24 7.92
C VAL A 138 -1.82 -3.65 6.87
N LEU A 139 -1.12 -4.50 6.10
CA LEU A 139 -0.29 -4.05 4.98
C LEU A 139 -1.13 -3.27 3.97
N GLY A 140 -2.29 -3.80 3.57
CA GLY A 140 -3.20 -3.11 2.67
C GLY A 140 -3.62 -1.73 3.20
N THR A 141 -3.98 -1.65 4.49
CA THR A 141 -4.35 -0.38 5.14
C THR A 141 -3.20 0.62 5.14
N ALA A 142 -1.97 0.18 5.45
CA ALA A 142 -0.79 1.03 5.45
C ALA A 142 -0.44 1.53 4.05
N MET A 143 -0.56 0.67 3.03
CA MET A 143 -0.38 1.04 1.62
C MET A 143 -1.39 2.11 1.19
N SER A 144 -2.68 1.89 1.49
CA SER A 144 -3.75 2.87 1.23
C SER A 144 -3.48 4.22 1.90
N LYS A 145 -2.99 4.21 3.14
CA LYS A 145 -2.74 5.43 3.92
C LYS A 145 -1.73 6.37 3.27
N ILE A 146 -0.74 5.82 2.59
CA ILE A 146 0.29 6.58 1.87
C ILE A 146 -0.04 6.77 0.38
N GLY A 147 -1.21 6.32 -0.09
CA GLY A 147 -1.62 6.42 -1.49
C GLY A 147 -0.97 5.40 -2.42
N LEU A 148 -0.44 4.29 -1.89
CA LEU A 148 0.11 3.19 -2.69
C LEU A 148 -1.02 2.24 -3.12
N GLU A 149 -1.74 2.62 -4.16
CA GLU A 149 -2.86 1.86 -4.70
C GLU A 149 -2.85 1.85 -6.23
N ASN A 150 -3.66 0.96 -6.82
CA ASN A 150 -3.91 0.95 -8.26
C ASN A 150 -5.42 0.76 -8.49
N SER A 151 -6.02 1.64 -9.29
CA SER A 151 -7.46 1.63 -9.58
C SER A 151 -7.93 0.36 -10.30
N LEU A 152 -7.03 -0.32 -11.02
CA LEU A 152 -7.34 -1.58 -11.71
C LEU A 152 -7.50 -2.77 -10.75
N LEU A 153 -7.11 -2.63 -9.48
CA LEU A 153 -7.23 -3.65 -8.44
C LEU A 153 -8.46 -3.45 -7.54
N GLN A 154 -9.32 -2.49 -7.85
CA GLN A 154 -10.61 -2.37 -7.17
C GLN A 154 -11.56 -3.43 -7.73
N PRO A 155 -12.32 -4.16 -6.88
CA PRO A 155 -13.36 -5.04 -7.37
C PRO A 155 -14.32 -4.21 -8.22
N GLU A 156 -14.65 -4.67 -9.42
CA GLU A 156 -15.69 -4.03 -10.22
C GLU A 156 -16.93 -3.91 -9.34
N SER A 157 -17.39 -2.67 -9.14
CA SER A 157 -18.69 -2.44 -8.53
C SER A 157 -19.68 -3.29 -9.29
N ALA A 158 -20.28 -4.30 -8.64
CA ALA A 158 -21.34 -5.10 -9.21
C ALA A 158 -22.34 -4.13 -9.85
N GLY A 159 -22.35 -4.06 -11.18
CA GLY A 159 -23.23 -3.20 -11.92
C GLY A 159 -24.65 -3.57 -11.51
N ILE A 160 -25.31 -2.70 -10.77
CA ILE A 160 -26.75 -2.79 -10.60
C ILE A 160 -27.32 -2.42 -11.96
N SER A 161 -27.50 -3.42 -12.83
CA SER A 161 -28.37 -3.30 -13.99
C SER A 161 -29.79 -3.11 -13.46
N THR A 162 -30.22 -1.86 -13.33
CA THR A 162 -31.63 -1.53 -13.19
C THR A 162 -32.32 -1.83 -14.51
N GLU A 163 -32.62 -3.10 -14.77
CA GLU A 163 -33.64 -3.50 -15.73
C GLU A 163 -34.94 -3.80 -14.98
N THR A 164 -35.89 -2.88 -15.05
CA THR A 164 -37.35 -3.11 -14.94
C THR A 164 -38.04 -1.73 -15.00
N GLY A 165 -38.92 -1.41 -15.93
CA GLY A 165 -39.44 -2.12 -17.08
C GLY A 165 -40.26 -1.11 -17.89
N GLY A 166 -39.87 -0.89 -19.15
CA GLY A 166 -40.71 -0.19 -20.12
C GLY A 166 -41.53 -1.24 -20.87
N LEU A 167 -42.83 -1.32 -20.59
CA LEU A 167 -43.79 -1.95 -21.50
C LEU A 167 -44.90 -0.95 -21.81
N GLY A 168 -44.70 -0.26 -22.93
CA GLY A 168 -45.74 0.50 -23.61
C GLY A 168 -46.54 -0.41 -24.55
N GLN A 169 -47.85 -0.42 -24.31
CA GLN A 169 -48.98 -0.54 -25.24
C GLN A 169 -49.14 -1.76 -26.16
N GLY A 170 -50.31 -2.40 -26.03
CA GLY A 170 -50.94 -3.23 -27.05
C GLY A 170 -52.46 -3.24 -26.84
N GLN A 171 -53.18 -2.61 -27.76
CA GLN A 171 -54.64 -2.47 -27.82
C GLN A 171 -55.34 -3.83 -27.94
N ASN A 172 -56.54 -3.97 -27.37
CA ASN A 172 -57.54 -4.88 -27.93
C ASN A 172 -58.95 -4.32 -27.73
N GLY A 173 -59.72 -4.31 -28.82
CA GLY A 173 -60.99 -3.62 -28.93
C GLY A 173 -62.24 -4.44 -28.55
N GLN A 174 -63.33 -3.68 -28.56
CA GLN A 174 -64.72 -4.05 -28.86
C GLN A 174 -65.55 -4.94 -27.92
N ASP A 175 -66.53 -4.26 -27.33
CA ASP A 175 -67.97 -4.52 -27.48
C ASP A 175 -68.65 -5.46 -26.47
N ARG A 176 -69.58 -4.89 -25.69
CA ARG A 176 -70.98 -5.33 -25.55
C ARG A 176 -71.78 -4.38 -24.65
N GLY A 177 -72.98 -4.05 -25.11
CA GLY A 177 -73.83 -2.97 -24.60
C GLY A 177 -74.58 -3.20 -23.28
N LYS A 178 -75.41 -2.20 -22.96
CA LYS A 178 -76.70 -2.21 -22.21
C LYS A 178 -77.23 -0.76 -22.27
N SER A 179 -78.39 -0.51 -22.91
CA SER A 179 -79.72 -0.30 -22.27
C SER A 179 -79.66 0.73 -21.12
N ALA A 180 -80.40 1.83 -21.09
CA ALA A 180 -81.74 2.13 -21.62
C ALA A 180 -81.89 3.62 -21.96
#